data_AF-F2SBG4-F1
#
_entry.id   AF-F2SBG4-F1
#
_cell.length_a   1.000
_cell.length_b   1.000
_cell.length_c   1.000
_cell.angle_alpha   90.00
_cell.angle_beta   90.00
_cell.angle_gamma   90.00
#
_symmetry.space_group_name_H-M   'P 1'
#
loop_
_entity.id
_entity.type
_entity.pdbx_description
1 polymer ?
#
loop_
_entity_poly.entity_id
_entity_poly.type
_entity_poly.pdbx_seq_one_letter_code
_entity_poly.pdbx_strand_id
1 'polypeptide(L)'
;MWTPVELPYFCGTDGLPAPLPTTDEIMTSTTLLKDRLGQKMVRVGQHFVVKYGHGTGEVEGHNLLLKDMFDGMHSLPSPGFYGSIVKGYMPRHLFYSHPADQSISGPFLHENEVNNAIAGKLRSIFTHNKKYNYKSDFYERHLSRVLSGHRAVFSHSDIYRKNIMIHKTHRHTPEKCDYIVALVDWEYAGWYPSYWDYEISFTHFHWDDDWPERFESFLEPWLAEVALIKSRLERSAHLQEK
;
A
#
# COMPACT_ATOMS: atom_id res chain seq x y z
N MET A 1 -14.15 -21.97 -2.25
CA MET A 1 -15.06 -21.01 -2.90
C MET A 1 -15.09 -19.81 -1.97
N TRP A 2 -14.43 -18.71 -2.35
CA TRP A 2 -14.41 -17.50 -1.53
C TRP A 2 -15.73 -16.76 -1.73
N THR A 3 -16.45 -16.52 -0.65
CA THR A 3 -17.68 -15.72 -0.64
C THR A 3 -17.30 -14.30 -0.24
N PRO A 4 -17.67 -13.28 -1.04
CA PRO A 4 -17.49 -11.89 -0.65
C PRO A 4 -18.20 -11.64 0.68
N VAL A 5 -17.53 -10.95 1.60
CA VAL A 5 -18.13 -10.57 2.87
C VAL A 5 -19.09 -9.41 2.63
N GLU A 6 -20.34 -9.55 3.05
CA GLU A 6 -21.32 -8.45 2.96
C GLU A 6 -20.84 -7.27 3.81
N LEU A 7 -20.76 -6.09 3.18
CA LEU A 7 -20.39 -4.85 3.85
C LEU A 7 -21.66 -4.12 4.35
N PRO A 8 -21.61 -3.49 5.54
CA PRO A 8 -20.46 -3.41 6.43
C PRO A 8 -20.13 -4.74 7.10
N TYR A 9 -18.84 -5.03 7.28
CA TYR A 9 -18.38 -6.23 7.96
C TYR A 9 -18.80 -6.18 9.43
N PHE A 10 -19.60 -7.16 9.85
CA PHE A 10 -19.94 -7.37 11.25
C PHE A 10 -19.29 -8.66 11.72
N CYS A 11 -18.32 -8.54 12.63
CA CYS A 11 -17.84 -9.68 13.40
C CYS A 11 -18.89 -10.00 14.47
N GLY A 12 -19.57 -11.14 14.33
CA GLY A 12 -20.51 -11.63 15.35
C GLY A 12 -19.79 -11.87 16.68
N THR A 13 -20.52 -11.83 17.79
CA THR A 13 -19.98 -12.06 19.14
C THR A 13 -19.18 -13.36 19.27
N ASP A 14 -19.53 -14.35 18.45
CA ASP A 14 -18.96 -15.68 18.44
C ASP A 14 -17.58 -15.74 17.75
N GLY A 15 -17.22 -14.69 16.99
CA GLY A 15 -15.93 -14.53 16.31
C GLY A 15 -14.92 -13.70 17.11
N LEU A 16 -15.29 -13.19 18.28
CA LEU A 16 -14.42 -12.39 19.12
C LEU A 16 -13.65 -13.27 20.12
N PRO A 17 -12.38 -12.94 20.43
CA PRO A 17 -11.60 -13.68 21.42
C PRO A 17 -12.16 -13.56 22.86
N ALA A 18 -13.00 -12.55 23.11
CA ALA A 18 -13.83 -12.41 24.31
C ALA A 18 -14.98 -11.42 24.02
N PRO A 19 -15.95 -11.23 24.94
CA PRO A 19 -16.93 -10.15 24.82
C PRO A 19 -16.24 -8.78 24.68
N LEU A 20 -16.77 -7.91 23.82
CA LEU A 20 -16.22 -6.55 23.67
C LEU A 20 -16.26 -5.83 25.03
N PRO A 21 -15.18 -5.11 25.40
CA PRO A 21 -15.13 -4.38 26.64
C PRO A 21 -16.13 -3.22 26.62
N THR A 22 -16.82 -3.04 27.74
CA THR A 22 -17.73 -1.93 27.96
C THR A 22 -16.98 -0.61 28.06
N THR A 23 -17.68 0.51 27.83
CA THR A 23 -17.12 1.85 28.00
C THR A 23 -16.53 2.03 29.39
N ASP A 24 -17.18 1.51 30.43
CA ASP A 24 -16.68 1.60 31.80
C ASP A 24 -15.39 0.81 32.00
N GLU A 25 -15.27 -0.40 31.46
CA GLU A 25 -14.04 -1.21 31.51
C GLU A 25 -12.88 -0.55 30.76
N ILE A 26 -13.16 0.16 29.65
CA ILE A 26 -12.17 0.94 28.91
C ILE A 26 -11.71 2.14 29.73
N MET A 27 -12.65 2.92 30.28
CA MET A 27 -12.36 4.16 31.01
C MET A 27 -11.68 3.91 32.36
N THR A 28 -11.96 2.77 32.98
CA THR A 28 -11.39 2.36 34.28
C THR A 28 -10.15 1.49 34.15
N SER A 29 -9.73 1.14 32.93
CA SER A 29 -8.51 0.35 32.73
C SER A 29 -7.28 1.08 33.26
N THR A 30 -6.52 0.37 34.10
CA THR A 30 -5.26 0.87 34.69
C THR A 30 -4.04 0.61 33.81
N THR A 31 -4.20 -0.16 32.72
CA THR A 31 -3.08 -0.55 31.85
C THR A 31 -2.98 0.43 30.68
N LEU A 32 -2.42 1.61 30.94
CA LEU A 32 -2.19 2.64 29.94
C LEU A 32 -0.96 2.29 29.08
N LEU A 33 -1.18 2.16 27.77
CA LEU A 33 -0.13 1.87 26.78
C LEU A 33 0.42 3.13 26.12
N LYS A 34 -0.42 4.17 25.95
CA LYS A 34 -0.02 5.47 25.39
C LYS A 34 -0.97 6.57 25.83
N ASP A 35 -0.43 7.74 26.17
CA ASP A 35 -1.20 8.96 26.48
C ASP A 35 -0.53 10.17 25.82
N ARG A 36 -1.21 10.76 24.83
CA ARG A 36 -0.76 11.99 24.17
C ARG A 36 -1.96 12.85 23.79
N LEU A 37 -1.89 14.13 24.16
CA LEU A 37 -2.78 15.20 23.66
C LEU A 37 -4.28 14.85 23.73
N GLY A 38 -4.73 14.21 24.82
CA GLY A 38 -6.14 13.88 25.02
C GLY A 38 -6.61 12.58 24.35
N GLN A 39 -5.72 11.82 23.71
CA GLN A 39 -5.94 10.44 23.28
C GLN A 39 -5.20 9.45 24.20
N LYS A 40 -5.91 8.41 24.64
CA LYS A 40 -5.41 7.33 25.48
C LYS A 40 -5.54 6.01 24.75
N MET A 41 -4.52 5.17 24.86
CA MET A 41 -4.55 3.78 24.44
C MET A 41 -4.36 2.91 25.68
N VAL A 42 -5.31 2.02 25.96
CA VAL A 42 -5.33 1.18 27.16
C VAL A 42 -5.48 -0.27 26.76
N ARG A 43 -4.91 -1.19 27.55
CA ARG A 43 -5.22 -2.62 27.44
C ARG A 43 -6.43 -2.92 28.30
N VAL A 44 -7.43 -3.62 27.77
CA VAL A 44 -8.61 -4.06 28.54
C VAL A 44 -8.67 -5.58 28.54
N GLY A 45 -8.62 -6.17 29.73
CA GLY A 45 -8.49 -7.61 29.89
C GLY A 45 -7.20 -8.16 29.29
N GLN A 46 -7.26 -9.38 28.74
CA GLN A 46 -6.12 -10.04 28.08
C GLN A 46 -6.12 -9.86 26.56
N HIS A 47 -7.27 -9.54 25.96
CA HIS A 47 -7.49 -9.68 24.51
C HIS A 47 -7.60 -8.36 23.77
N PHE A 48 -7.83 -7.24 24.45
CA PHE A 48 -8.15 -5.97 23.79
C PHE A 48 -7.15 -4.87 24.11
N VAL A 49 -6.83 -4.10 23.08
CA VAL A 49 -6.19 -2.79 23.19
C VAL A 49 -7.16 -1.78 22.60
N VAL A 50 -7.54 -0.78 23.38
CA VAL A 50 -8.58 0.19 23.04
C VAL A 50 -8.00 1.58 23.09
N LYS A 51 -8.26 2.39 22.05
CA LYS A 51 -7.84 3.78 21.97
C LYS A 51 -9.08 4.68 22.02
N TYR A 52 -9.06 5.70 22.88
CA TYR A 52 -10.19 6.59 23.14
C TYR A 52 -9.71 8.00 23.52
N GLY A 53 -10.55 9.02 23.35
CA GLY A 53 -10.25 10.40 23.77
C GLY A 53 -10.45 11.44 22.67
N HIS A 54 -10.23 12.72 22.99
CA HIS A 54 -10.55 13.82 22.09
C HIS A 54 -9.69 13.74 20.80
N GLY A 55 -10.34 13.61 19.63
CA GLY A 55 -9.66 13.45 18.35
C GLY A 55 -9.43 11.99 17.89
N THR A 56 -9.90 10.97 18.63
CA THR A 56 -10.16 9.64 18.04
C THR A 56 -11.35 9.77 17.09
N GLY A 57 -11.09 10.38 15.93
CA GLY A 57 -12.11 10.84 14.99
C GLY A 57 -12.41 9.82 13.90
N GLU A 58 -13.38 10.18 13.04
CA GLU A 58 -13.76 9.47 11.79
C GLU A 58 -12.54 8.96 11.00
N VAL A 59 -11.42 9.69 11.06
CA VAL A 59 -10.13 9.37 10.42
C VAL A 59 -9.57 8.01 10.85
N GLU A 60 -9.64 7.65 12.14
CA GLU A 60 -9.14 6.35 12.62
C GLU A 60 -10.01 5.20 12.13
N GLY A 61 -11.34 5.42 12.01
CA GLY A 61 -12.26 4.49 11.36
C GLY A 61 -11.99 4.32 9.87
N HIS A 62 -11.72 5.42 9.14
CA HIS A 62 -11.34 5.34 7.72
C HIS A 62 -10.02 4.58 7.53
N ASN A 63 -9.04 4.80 8.40
CA ASN A 63 -7.74 4.12 8.31
C ASN A 63 -7.89 2.61 8.57
N LEU A 64 -8.75 2.20 9.51
CA LEU A 64 -9.06 0.78 9.72
C LEU A 64 -9.75 0.15 8.50
N LEU A 65 -10.70 0.84 7.87
CA LEU A 65 -11.35 0.34 6.64
C LEU A 65 -10.35 0.23 5.48
N LEU A 66 -9.47 1.21 5.31
CA LEU A 66 -8.40 1.15 4.32
C LEU A 66 -7.45 -0.02 4.62
N LYS A 67 -7.06 -0.18 5.89
CA LYS A 67 -6.20 -1.28 6.31
C LYS A 67 -6.82 -2.63 5.98
N ASP A 68 -8.09 -2.84 6.31
CA ASP A 68 -8.80 -4.08 6.00
C ASP A 68 -8.88 -4.34 4.49
N MET A 69 -9.08 -3.29 3.67
CA MET A 69 -9.07 -3.42 2.21
C MET A 69 -7.69 -3.84 1.70
N PHE A 70 -6.60 -3.22 2.17
CA PHE A 70 -5.24 -3.57 1.76
C PHE A 70 -4.81 -4.95 2.27
N ASP A 71 -5.08 -5.26 3.53
CA ASP A 71 -4.84 -6.58 4.10
C ASP A 71 -5.57 -7.66 3.28
N GLY A 72 -6.84 -7.42 2.94
CA GLY A 72 -7.64 -8.31 2.09
C GLY A 72 -7.02 -8.49 0.70
N MET A 73 -6.62 -7.39 0.07
CA MET A 73 -6.00 -7.39 -1.26
C MET A 73 -4.65 -8.11 -1.27
N HIS A 74 -3.79 -7.86 -0.28
CA HIS A 74 -2.46 -8.48 -0.15
C HIS A 74 -2.53 -9.93 0.35
N SER A 75 -3.65 -10.33 0.97
CA SER A 75 -3.90 -11.72 1.39
C SER A 75 -4.31 -12.64 0.24
N LEU A 76 -4.65 -12.10 -0.94
CA LEU A 76 -5.04 -12.91 -2.09
C LEU A 76 -3.93 -13.92 -2.44
N PRO A 77 -4.29 -15.18 -2.80
CA PRO A 77 -3.31 -16.19 -3.14
C PRO A 77 -2.41 -15.70 -4.28
N SER A 78 -1.10 -15.65 -4.00
CA SER A 78 -0.11 -15.24 -4.99
C SER A 78 -0.17 -16.22 -6.17
N PRO A 79 -0.18 -15.74 -7.43
CA PRO A 79 -0.25 -16.60 -8.59
C PRO A 79 1.13 -17.18 -8.98
N GLY A 80 2.17 -16.88 -8.21
CA GLY A 80 3.54 -17.33 -8.48
C GLY A 80 4.24 -16.59 -9.61
N PHE A 81 3.76 -15.41 -10.01
CA PHE A 81 4.38 -14.54 -11.00
C PHE A 81 4.08 -13.07 -10.69
N TYR A 82 4.83 -12.16 -11.31
CA TYR A 82 4.62 -10.70 -11.30
C TYR A 82 4.15 -10.26 -12.69
N GLY A 83 3.08 -9.50 -12.79
CA GLY A 83 2.43 -9.20 -14.07
C GLY A 83 0.96 -8.83 -13.93
N SER A 84 0.26 -8.67 -15.04
CA SER A 84 -1.17 -8.37 -15.01
C SER A 84 -2.01 -9.56 -14.50
N ILE A 85 -3.28 -9.28 -14.17
CA ILE A 85 -4.25 -10.30 -13.74
C ILE A 85 -4.47 -11.44 -14.76
N VAL A 86 -4.20 -11.17 -16.05
CA VAL A 86 -4.31 -12.16 -17.15
C VAL A 86 -2.96 -12.81 -17.48
N LYS A 87 -1.98 -12.74 -16.58
CA LYS A 87 -0.61 -13.26 -16.78
C LYS A 87 0.09 -12.60 -17.99
N GLY A 88 -0.10 -11.30 -18.15
CA GLY A 88 0.56 -10.48 -19.16
C GLY A 88 1.55 -9.49 -18.54
N TYR A 89 1.87 -8.44 -19.30
CA TYR A 89 2.81 -7.39 -18.89
C TYR A 89 2.45 -6.77 -17.55
N MET A 90 3.44 -6.29 -16.80
CA MET A 90 3.19 -5.44 -15.63
C MET A 90 2.54 -4.12 -16.09
N PRO A 91 1.31 -3.80 -15.66
CA PRO A 91 0.56 -2.66 -16.21
C PRO A 91 1.16 -1.28 -15.95
N ARG A 92 2.07 -1.13 -14.99
CA ARG A 92 2.63 0.19 -14.72
C ARG A 92 3.53 0.66 -15.87
N HIS A 93 3.44 1.95 -16.21
CA HIS A 93 4.25 2.59 -17.27
C HIS A 93 5.77 2.41 -17.12
N LEU A 94 6.25 2.12 -15.90
CA LEU A 94 7.64 1.76 -15.57
C LEU A 94 8.11 0.50 -16.31
N PHE A 95 7.19 -0.36 -16.75
CA PHE A 95 7.46 -1.61 -17.47
C PHE A 95 7.04 -1.52 -18.94
N TYR A 96 6.60 -0.36 -19.43
CA TYR A 96 6.28 -0.19 -20.84
C TYR A 96 7.53 0.06 -21.67
N SER A 97 7.67 -0.62 -22.81
CA SER A 97 8.80 -0.49 -23.73
C SER A 97 8.30 -0.34 -25.17
N HIS A 98 8.98 0.50 -25.95
CA HIS A 98 8.74 0.64 -27.39
C HIS A 98 10.08 0.66 -28.16
N PRO A 99 10.34 -0.32 -29.06
CA PRO A 99 9.52 -1.50 -29.34
C PRO A 99 9.31 -2.39 -28.12
N ALA A 100 8.31 -3.27 -28.17
CA ALA A 100 7.98 -4.17 -27.05
C ALA A 100 9.17 -5.06 -26.71
N ASP A 101 9.57 -5.03 -25.44
CA ASP A 101 10.68 -5.78 -24.87
C ASP A 101 10.20 -6.50 -23.61
N GLN A 102 10.04 -7.82 -23.72
CA GLN A 102 9.54 -8.68 -22.66
C GLN A 102 10.47 -8.72 -21.44
N SER A 103 11.76 -8.45 -21.61
CA SER A 103 12.71 -8.34 -20.49
C SER A 103 12.43 -7.11 -19.61
N ILE A 104 11.68 -6.14 -20.13
CA ILE A 104 11.23 -4.94 -19.41
C ILE A 104 9.77 -5.07 -19.02
N SER A 105 8.92 -5.64 -19.87
CA SER A 105 7.47 -5.60 -19.66
C SER A 105 6.90 -6.79 -18.90
N GLY A 106 7.60 -7.92 -18.85
CA GLY A 106 7.13 -9.13 -18.16
C GLY A 106 6.07 -9.92 -18.96
N PRO A 107 5.31 -10.81 -18.32
CA PRO A 107 5.34 -11.14 -16.89
C PRO A 107 6.68 -11.74 -16.45
N PHE A 108 6.92 -11.75 -15.15
CA PHE A 108 8.13 -12.26 -14.53
C PHE A 108 7.81 -13.40 -13.57
N LEU A 109 8.68 -14.41 -13.49
CA LEU A 109 8.49 -15.52 -12.56
C LEU A 109 9.16 -15.25 -11.21
N HIS A 110 10.24 -14.47 -11.23
CA HIS A 110 11.08 -14.22 -10.07
C HIS A 110 11.30 -12.72 -9.87
N GLU A 111 11.43 -12.30 -8.61
CA GLU A 111 11.62 -10.89 -8.24
C GLU A 111 12.89 -10.27 -8.86
N ASN A 112 13.96 -11.06 -9.02
CA ASN A 112 15.18 -10.57 -9.67
C ASN A 112 14.96 -10.19 -11.14
N GLU A 113 13.98 -10.79 -11.82
CA GLU A 113 13.61 -10.39 -13.19
C GLU A 113 12.89 -9.03 -13.17
N VAL A 114 12.05 -8.76 -12.18
CA VAL A 114 11.45 -7.43 -11.95
C VAL A 114 12.54 -6.38 -11.70
N ASN A 115 13.54 -6.71 -10.87
CA ASN A 115 14.69 -5.84 -10.60
C ASN A 115 15.51 -5.54 -11.87
N ASN A 116 15.77 -6.57 -12.68
CA ASN A 116 16.47 -6.42 -13.95
C ASN A 116 15.66 -5.58 -14.94
N ALA A 117 14.33 -5.78 -15.00
CA ALA A 117 13.43 -4.97 -15.82
C ALA A 117 13.46 -3.49 -15.44
N ILE A 118 13.51 -3.18 -14.14
CA ILE A 118 13.67 -1.81 -13.63
C ILE A 118 14.98 -1.18 -14.12
N ALA A 119 16.11 -1.90 -14.03
CA ALA A 119 17.40 -1.44 -14.51
C ALA A 119 17.41 -1.30 -16.04
N GLY A 120 16.84 -2.27 -16.76
CA GLY A 120 16.72 -2.31 -18.21
C GLY A 120 15.87 -1.16 -18.75
N LYS A 121 14.74 -0.82 -18.11
CA LYS A 121 13.94 0.35 -18.45
C LYS A 121 14.75 1.63 -18.35
N LEU A 122 15.49 1.81 -17.24
CA LEU A 122 16.32 2.99 -17.05
C LEU A 122 17.39 3.08 -18.13
N ARG A 123 18.07 1.96 -18.43
CA ARG A 123 19.05 1.87 -19.52
C ARG A 123 18.45 2.28 -20.86
N SER A 124 17.28 1.73 -21.19
CA SER A 124 16.55 2.00 -22.44
C SER A 124 16.25 3.49 -22.64
N ILE A 125 15.76 4.19 -21.61
CA ILE A 125 15.49 5.64 -21.66
C ILE A 125 16.76 6.44 -22.03
N PHE A 126 17.91 6.09 -21.45
CA PHE A 126 19.15 6.81 -21.69
C PHE A 126 19.78 6.44 -23.03
N THR A 127 19.74 5.17 -23.43
CA THR A 127 20.20 4.72 -24.74
C THR A 127 19.41 5.38 -25.86
N HIS A 128 18.09 5.52 -25.73
CA HIS A 128 17.26 6.28 -26.67
C HIS A 128 17.75 7.73 -26.82
N ASN A 129 18.16 8.34 -25.71
CA ASN A 129 18.75 9.68 -25.67
C ASN A 129 20.25 9.73 -26.03
N LYS A 130 20.80 8.65 -26.62
CA LYS A 130 22.22 8.49 -26.99
C LYS A 130 23.19 8.75 -25.83
N LYS A 131 22.77 8.43 -24.60
CA LYS A 131 23.55 8.60 -23.38
C LYS A 131 23.80 7.25 -22.70
N TYR A 132 24.98 7.11 -22.12
CA TYR A 132 25.27 6.01 -21.22
C TYR A 132 24.72 6.30 -19.82
N ASN A 133 24.27 5.26 -19.10
CA ASN A 133 23.72 5.39 -17.76
C ASN A 133 24.44 4.46 -16.77
N TYR A 134 25.45 4.98 -16.07
CA TYR A 134 26.16 4.21 -15.02
C TYR A 134 25.23 3.75 -13.89
N LYS A 135 24.11 4.45 -13.71
CA LYS A 135 23.13 4.14 -12.69
C LYS A 135 22.36 2.84 -12.98
N SER A 136 22.07 2.52 -14.24
CA SER A 136 21.46 1.24 -14.61
C SER A 136 22.41 0.08 -14.33
N ASP A 137 23.71 0.22 -14.58
CA ASP A 137 24.70 -0.82 -14.22
C ASP A 137 24.82 -1.02 -12.72
N PHE A 138 24.72 0.06 -11.94
CA PHE A 138 24.70 -0.03 -10.50
C PHE A 138 23.45 -0.79 -10.02
N TYR A 139 22.28 -0.46 -10.54
CA TYR A 139 21.05 -1.15 -10.19
C TYR A 139 21.05 -2.62 -10.59
N GLU A 140 21.46 -2.95 -11.80
CA GLU A 140 21.56 -4.34 -12.28
C GLU A 140 22.44 -5.20 -11.38
N ARG A 141 23.52 -4.64 -10.80
CA ARG A 141 24.42 -5.37 -9.89
C ARG A 141 23.92 -5.48 -8.45
N HIS A 142 23.06 -4.56 -8.00
CA HIS A 142 22.80 -4.38 -6.55
C HIS A 142 21.33 -4.43 -6.13
N LEU A 143 20.35 -4.24 -7.04
CA LEU A 143 18.94 -4.22 -6.64
C LEU A 143 18.51 -5.51 -5.95
N SER A 144 18.92 -6.67 -6.48
CA SER A 144 18.61 -7.99 -5.89
C SER A 144 19.23 -8.25 -4.51
N ARG A 145 20.11 -7.38 -4.02
CA ARG A 145 20.67 -7.46 -2.67
C ARG A 145 19.79 -6.80 -1.61
N VAL A 146 18.86 -5.95 -2.04
CA VAL A 146 17.93 -5.21 -1.17
C VAL A 146 16.49 -5.63 -1.48
N LEU A 147 16.12 -5.61 -2.76
CA LEU A 147 14.83 -6.03 -3.28
C LEU A 147 14.84 -7.56 -3.49
N SER A 148 14.69 -8.29 -2.39
CA SER A 148 14.68 -9.75 -2.38
C SER A 148 13.77 -10.32 -1.31
N GLY A 149 13.04 -11.38 -1.64
CA GLY A 149 12.16 -12.10 -0.71
C GLY A 149 10.74 -11.56 -0.67
N HIS A 150 10.37 -10.67 -1.61
CA HIS A 150 9.05 -10.06 -1.67
C HIS A 150 8.13 -10.88 -2.56
N ARG A 151 7.17 -11.57 -1.95
CA ARG A 151 6.14 -12.31 -2.68
C ARG A 151 5.32 -11.39 -3.58
N ALA A 152 4.79 -11.94 -4.68
CA ALA A 152 3.83 -11.23 -5.50
C ALA A 152 2.49 -11.10 -4.76
N VAL A 153 2.03 -9.87 -4.56
CA VAL A 153 0.72 -9.50 -3.98
C VAL A 153 -0.11 -8.77 -5.01
N PHE A 154 -1.44 -8.84 -4.89
CA PHE A 154 -2.29 -8.01 -5.73
C PHE A 154 -2.20 -6.57 -5.22
N SER A 155 -1.73 -5.67 -6.08
CA SER A 155 -1.49 -4.26 -5.75
C SER A 155 -2.29 -3.39 -6.71
N HIS A 156 -2.81 -2.29 -6.17
CA HIS A 156 -3.52 -1.29 -6.96
C HIS A 156 -2.55 -0.47 -7.82
N SER A 157 -1.32 -0.25 -7.34
CA SER A 157 -0.23 0.44 -8.04
C SER A 157 -0.55 1.91 -8.43
N ASP A 158 -1.61 2.51 -7.86
CA ASP A 158 -2.01 3.90 -8.09
C ASP A 158 -2.74 4.47 -6.87
N ILE A 159 -2.21 4.24 -5.68
CA ILE A 159 -2.88 4.69 -4.45
C ILE A 159 -2.58 6.17 -4.20
N TYR A 160 -3.55 6.98 -4.59
CA TYR A 160 -3.64 8.42 -4.32
C TYR A 160 -4.96 8.75 -3.64
N ARG A 161 -4.98 9.88 -2.94
CA ARG A 161 -6.20 10.44 -2.32
C ARG A 161 -7.36 10.55 -3.30
N LYS A 162 -7.10 10.95 -4.55
CA LYS A 162 -8.12 11.05 -5.61
C LYS A 162 -8.77 9.70 -5.98
N ASN A 163 -8.10 8.59 -5.70
CA ASN A 163 -8.53 7.23 -6.03
C ASN A 163 -9.16 6.52 -4.81
N ILE A 164 -9.31 7.22 -3.69
CA ILE A 164 -9.98 6.74 -2.48
C ILE A 164 -11.25 7.57 -2.30
N MET A 165 -12.40 6.94 -2.52
CA MET A 165 -13.70 7.55 -2.30
C MET A 165 -14.19 7.21 -0.90
N ILE A 166 -14.61 8.23 -0.15
CA ILE A 166 -15.23 8.07 1.16
C ILE A 166 -16.65 8.64 1.07
N HIS A 167 -17.65 7.80 1.32
CA HIS A 167 -19.06 8.19 1.31
C HIS A 167 -19.67 8.01 2.70
N LYS A 168 -20.20 9.10 3.27
CA LYS A 168 -21.02 9.05 4.48
C LYS A 168 -22.37 8.45 4.14
N THR A 169 -22.76 7.35 4.80
CA THR A 169 -24.06 6.74 4.53
C THR A 169 -25.18 7.48 5.28
N HIS A 170 -26.43 7.22 4.88
CA HIS A 170 -27.63 7.72 5.59
C HIS A 170 -27.78 7.18 7.02
N ARG A 171 -27.00 6.17 7.42
CA ARG A 171 -27.02 5.57 8.76
C ARG A 171 -25.99 6.18 9.69
N HIS A 172 -25.22 7.16 9.21
CA HIS A 172 -24.30 7.93 10.02
C HIS A 172 -25.07 8.75 11.05
N THR A 173 -24.76 8.54 12.34
CA THR A 173 -25.27 9.31 13.47
C THR A 173 -24.11 9.79 14.35
N PRO A 174 -24.31 10.78 15.24
CA PRO A 174 -23.28 11.18 16.20
C PRO A 174 -22.71 10.02 17.04
N GLU A 175 -23.51 8.98 17.26
CA GLU A 175 -23.17 7.77 18.02
C GLU A 175 -22.68 6.61 17.15
N LYS A 176 -22.91 6.65 15.83
CA LYS A 176 -22.55 5.59 14.88
C LYS A 176 -22.01 6.16 13.57
N CYS A 177 -20.70 6.10 13.42
CA CYS A 177 -20.02 6.43 12.18
C CYS A 177 -20.22 5.31 11.15
N ASP A 178 -20.90 5.58 10.03
CA ASP A 178 -21.07 4.62 8.93
C ASP A 178 -20.60 5.23 7.60
N TYR A 179 -19.65 4.55 6.98
CA TYR A 179 -18.90 5.00 5.82
C TYR A 179 -18.72 3.86 4.83
N ILE A 180 -18.82 4.19 3.55
CA ILE A 180 -18.37 3.33 2.46
C ILE A 180 -17.06 3.90 1.97
N VAL A 181 -16.00 3.08 2.03
CA VAL A 181 -14.71 3.37 1.42
C VAL A 181 -14.62 2.54 0.14
N ALA A 182 -14.27 3.18 -0.97
CA ALA A 182 -14.09 2.52 -2.26
C ALA A 182 -12.76 2.95 -2.90
N LEU A 183 -12.04 1.97 -3.43
CA LEU A 183 -10.89 2.19 -4.29
C LEU A 183 -11.35 2.19 -5.75
N VAL A 184 -10.88 3.18 -6.51
CA VAL A 184 -11.21 3.37 -7.94
C VAL A 184 -9.94 3.56 -8.75
N ASP A 185 -10.06 3.54 -10.08
CA ASP A 185 -8.92 3.73 -10.98
C ASP A 185 -7.90 2.57 -10.95
N TRP A 186 -8.41 1.36 -11.21
CA TRP A 186 -7.66 0.10 -11.17
C TRP A 186 -6.79 -0.16 -12.41
N GLU A 187 -6.54 0.84 -13.26
CA GLU A 187 -5.90 0.65 -14.56
C GLU A 187 -4.47 0.09 -14.47
N TYR A 188 -3.78 0.34 -13.36
CA TYR A 188 -2.43 -0.17 -13.09
C TYR A 188 -2.40 -1.44 -12.21
N ALA A 189 -3.55 -1.95 -11.80
CA ALA A 189 -3.62 -3.04 -10.85
C ALA A 189 -3.08 -4.36 -11.42
N GLY A 190 -2.39 -5.13 -10.57
CA GLY A 190 -1.70 -6.34 -10.99
C GLY A 190 -0.96 -7.02 -9.84
N TRP A 191 -0.12 -7.98 -10.20
CA TRP A 191 0.71 -8.73 -9.26
C TRP A 191 2.10 -8.11 -9.21
N TYR A 192 2.43 -7.51 -8.06
CA TYR A 192 3.66 -6.75 -7.81
C TYR A 192 4.38 -7.25 -6.54
N PRO A 193 5.67 -6.93 -6.34
CA PRO A 193 6.33 -7.17 -5.05
C PRO A 193 5.56 -6.56 -3.87
N SER A 194 5.63 -7.17 -2.70
CA SER A 194 4.86 -6.75 -1.52
C SER A 194 5.09 -5.32 -1.04
N TYR A 195 6.23 -4.71 -1.40
CA TYR A 195 6.53 -3.31 -1.08
C TYR A 195 5.91 -2.29 -2.05
N TRP A 196 5.33 -2.74 -3.16
CA TRP A 196 5.08 -1.90 -4.34
C TRP A 196 4.09 -0.75 -4.11
N ASP A 197 2.96 -1.00 -3.44
CA ASP A 197 1.99 0.06 -3.14
C ASP A 197 2.61 1.17 -2.28
N TYR A 198 3.47 0.79 -1.30
CA TYR A 198 4.18 1.78 -0.48
C TYR A 198 5.18 2.57 -1.32
N GLU A 199 5.96 1.86 -2.13
CA GLU A 199 6.99 2.47 -2.97
C GLU A 199 6.44 3.50 -3.93
N ILE A 200 5.40 3.15 -4.68
CA ILE A 200 4.79 4.04 -5.65
C ILE A 200 4.11 5.23 -4.99
N SER A 201 3.42 5.04 -3.87
CA SER A 201 2.76 6.16 -3.19
C SER A 201 3.78 7.12 -2.58
N PHE A 202 4.88 6.61 -2.04
CA PHE A 202 5.94 7.43 -1.47
C PHE A 202 6.52 8.44 -2.46
N THR A 203 6.62 8.07 -3.75
CA THR A 203 7.19 8.96 -4.79
C THR A 203 6.30 10.16 -5.11
N HIS A 204 5.08 10.18 -4.56
CA HIS A 204 4.07 11.21 -4.76
C HIS A 204 3.72 11.96 -3.47
N PHE A 205 4.47 11.73 -2.40
CA PHE A 205 4.30 12.50 -1.18
C PHE A 205 4.82 13.93 -1.37
N HIS A 206 3.95 14.90 -1.14
CA HIS A 206 4.26 16.32 -1.22
C HIS A 206 4.82 16.89 0.09
N TRP A 207 4.69 16.16 1.21
CA TRP A 207 5.21 16.52 2.55
C TRP A 207 4.71 17.87 3.09
N ASP A 208 3.63 18.39 2.53
CA ASP A 208 2.96 19.64 2.89
C ASP A 208 1.66 19.41 3.70
N ASP A 209 1.28 18.15 3.93
CA ASP A 209 0.14 17.74 4.73
C ASP A 209 0.37 16.40 5.47
N ASP A 210 -0.68 15.91 6.14
CA ASP A 210 -0.67 14.69 6.96
C ASP A 210 -0.88 13.39 6.17
N TRP A 211 -0.95 13.44 4.83
CA TRP A 211 -1.18 12.24 4.01
C TRP A 211 -0.12 11.15 4.20
N PRO A 212 1.20 11.45 4.24
CA PRO A 212 2.22 10.43 4.49
C PRO A 212 2.02 9.69 5.81
N GLU A 213 1.71 10.42 6.88
CA GLU A 213 1.42 9.84 8.21
C GLU A 213 0.18 8.93 8.17
N ARG A 214 -0.87 9.37 7.47
CA ARG A 214 -2.08 8.55 7.28
C ARG A 214 -1.80 7.29 6.47
N PHE A 215 -1.00 7.40 5.42
CA PHE A 215 -0.65 6.28 4.56
C PHE A 215 0.05 5.17 5.34
N GLU A 216 0.98 5.54 6.23
CA GLU A 216 1.68 4.62 7.13
C GLU A 216 0.77 3.98 8.20
N SER A 217 -0.43 4.52 8.43
CA SER A 217 -1.38 3.93 9.38
C SER A 217 -2.15 2.73 8.81
N PHE A 218 -2.20 2.56 7.49
CA PHE A 218 -2.91 1.46 6.83
C PHE A 218 -2.03 0.62 5.89
N LEU A 219 -0.78 1.01 5.65
CA LEU A 219 0.17 0.25 4.82
C LEU A 219 1.55 0.18 5.51
N GLU A 220 2.17 -0.99 5.48
CA GLU A 220 3.50 -1.22 6.06
C GLU A 220 4.57 -0.35 5.38
N PRO A 221 5.44 0.35 6.15
CA PRO A 221 6.51 1.16 5.59
C PRO A 221 7.73 0.33 5.16
N TRP A 222 7.99 0.29 3.85
CA TRP A 222 9.14 -0.39 3.23
C TRP A 222 10.31 0.59 2.99
N LEU A 223 10.92 1.06 4.08
CA LEU A 223 11.85 2.19 4.05
C LEU A 223 13.13 1.92 3.25
N ALA A 224 13.67 0.70 3.30
CA ALA A 224 14.90 0.35 2.57
C ALA A 224 14.66 0.31 1.05
N GLU A 225 13.54 -0.28 0.65
CA GLU A 225 13.07 -0.41 -0.72
C GLU A 225 12.81 0.97 -1.32
N VAL A 226 12.12 1.82 -0.56
CA VAL A 226 11.83 3.20 -0.93
C VAL A 226 13.09 4.05 -1.07
N ALA A 227 14.04 3.96 -0.12
CA ALA A 227 15.27 4.75 -0.18
C ALA A 227 16.07 4.45 -1.45
N LEU A 228 16.08 3.19 -1.89
CA LEU A 228 16.76 2.76 -3.11
C LEU A 228 16.09 3.33 -4.37
N ILE A 229 14.75 3.40 -4.37
CA ILE A 229 13.96 3.79 -5.53
C ILE A 229 13.66 5.30 -5.59
N LYS A 230 13.58 6.06 -4.49
CA LYS A 230 13.42 7.53 -4.51
C LYS A 230 14.45 8.21 -5.41
N SER A 231 15.69 7.71 -5.38
CA SER A 231 16.76 8.20 -6.26
C SER A 231 16.45 8.06 -7.76
N ARG A 232 15.54 7.15 -8.17
CA ARG A 232 15.12 6.80 -9.55
C ARG A 232 14.27 7.88 -10.22
N LEU A 233 13.29 8.48 -9.52
CA LEU A 233 12.26 9.32 -10.14
C LEU A 233 12.59 10.82 -10.15
N GLU A 234 13.47 11.28 -9.26
CA GLU A 234 13.88 12.69 -9.16
C GLU A 234 14.54 13.25 -10.44
N ARG A 235 14.88 12.42 -11.44
CA ARG A 235 15.48 12.88 -12.71
C ARG A 235 14.73 12.50 -13.98
N SER A 236 13.72 11.63 -13.90
CA SER A 236 12.91 11.28 -15.09
C SER A 236 11.98 12.44 -15.49
N ALA A 237 11.51 13.23 -14.53
CA ALA A 237 10.74 14.45 -14.79
C ALA A 237 11.53 15.48 -15.61
N HIS A 238 12.85 15.59 -15.41
CA HIS A 238 13.70 16.53 -16.16
C HIS A 238 14.08 16.06 -17.57
N LEU A 239 13.77 14.81 -17.94
CA LEU A 239 14.09 14.26 -19.26
C LEU A 239 12.87 14.06 -20.16
N GLN A 240 11.65 14.25 -19.64
CA GLN A 240 10.42 14.27 -20.46
C GLN A 240 10.02 15.69 -20.90
N GLU A 241 10.68 16.74 -20.41
CA GLU A 241 10.43 18.16 -20.77
C GLU A 241 11.43 18.74 -21.79
N LYS A 242 12.19 17.90 -22.51
CA LYS A 242 13.07 18.35 -23.61
C LYS A 242 12.96 17.44 -24.82
#